data_AF-A0A1M5MQC0-F1
#
_entry.id   AF-A0A1M5MQC0-F1
#
_cell.length_a   1.000
_cell.length_b   1.000
_cell.length_c   1.000
_cell.angle_alpha   90.00
_cell.angle_beta   90.00
_cell.angle_gamma   90.00
#
_symmetry.space_group_name_H-M   'P 1'
#
loop_
_entity.id
_entity.type
_entity.pdbx_description
1 polymer ?
#
loop_
_entity_poly.entity_id
_entity_poly.type
_entity_poly.pdbx_seq_one_letter_code
_entity_poly.pdbx_strand_id
1 'polypeptide(L)'
;MSGASTRAETGFRSDFDFTTLITLAGMTAVIFLGGLFITEAVGEIPPDIDFKPFFIVYAIMFFVPWGTPTISVAVGGGLGEAIGDVIEGYEVDDPFGLAGYVVGFTVAGYLMKDAEGDDYVTLSIAAVVGALVQILIEGLGILVISGESLSVYATVVAGNTVTHGIVLGLIPLIPTVAALEGRVERFMGEAAKSTAD
;
A
#
# COMPACT_ATOMS: atom_id res chain seq x y z
N MET A 1 -16.41 9.24 29.85
CA MET A 1 -15.65 10.49 29.61
C MET A 1 -14.82 10.25 28.38
N SER A 2 -15.12 11.00 27.31
CA SER A 2 -14.49 10.90 25.99
C SER A 2 -12.97 11.13 26.13
N GLY A 3 -12.18 10.09 25.89
CA GLY A 3 -10.75 10.22 25.66
C GLY A 3 -10.56 10.85 24.29
N ALA A 4 -10.09 12.09 24.27
CA ALA A 4 -9.81 12.80 23.04
C ALA A 4 -8.82 11.98 22.19
N SER A 5 -9.21 11.74 20.94
CA SER A 5 -8.36 11.18 19.89
C SER A 5 -7.05 11.97 19.78
N THR A 6 -5.91 11.28 19.93
CA THR A 6 -4.57 11.82 19.63
C THR A 6 -4.25 11.84 18.13
N ARG A 7 -5.19 11.47 17.25
CA ARG A 7 -5.10 11.76 15.80
C ARG A 7 -5.59 13.17 15.45
N ALA A 8 -5.43 14.11 16.39
CA ALA A 8 -5.78 15.52 16.20
C ALA A 8 -4.70 16.26 15.41
N GLU A 9 -4.51 15.87 14.15
CA GLU A 9 -3.92 16.74 13.11
C GLU A 9 -4.27 16.13 11.74
N THR A 10 -5.38 16.58 11.16
CA THR A 10 -5.84 16.20 9.81
C THR A 10 -4.98 16.82 8.69
N GLY A 11 -3.96 17.59 9.07
CA GLY A 11 -3.05 18.30 8.18
C GLY A 11 -1.93 17.41 7.66
N PHE A 12 -1.40 17.78 6.51
CA PHE A 12 -0.23 17.12 5.93
C PHE A 12 1.01 17.37 6.80
N ARG A 13 1.65 16.32 7.33
CA ARG A 13 2.86 16.44 8.16
C ARG A 13 4.16 16.36 7.36
N SER A 14 5.04 17.32 7.58
CA SER A 14 6.36 17.44 6.91
C SER A 14 7.53 17.69 7.87
N ASP A 15 7.28 17.58 9.18
CA ASP A 15 8.21 17.86 10.27
C ASP A 15 9.17 16.71 10.61
N PHE A 16 9.16 15.64 9.81
CA PHE A 16 10.00 14.46 10.01
C PHE A 16 11.39 14.67 9.43
N ASP A 17 12.42 14.22 10.14
CA ASP A 17 13.79 14.29 9.65
C ASP A 17 14.01 13.27 8.52
N PHE A 18 14.99 13.56 7.66
CA PHE A 18 15.28 12.77 6.48
C PHE A 18 15.72 11.33 6.80
N THR A 19 16.37 11.10 7.94
CA THR A 19 16.80 9.75 8.36
C THR A 19 15.60 8.89 8.68
N THR A 20 14.61 9.44 9.38
CA THR A 20 13.34 8.77 9.65
C THR A 20 12.62 8.39 8.36
N LEU A 21 12.52 9.33 7.41
CA LEU A 21 11.87 9.08 6.12
C LEU A 21 12.58 7.97 5.30
N ILE A 22 13.91 8.01 5.22
CA ILE A 22 14.70 6.95 4.55
C ILE A 22 14.50 5.61 5.24
N THR A 23 14.54 5.57 6.58
CA THR A 23 14.39 4.33 7.34
C THR A 23 13.02 3.71 7.07
N LEU A 24 11.98 4.55 7.04
CA LEU A 24 10.61 4.11 6.78
C LEU A 24 10.45 3.55 5.36
N ALA A 25 11.02 4.23 4.36
CA ALA A 25 11.04 3.76 2.98
C ALA A 25 11.81 2.44 2.85
N GLY A 26 13.03 2.37 3.40
CA GLY A 26 13.87 1.18 3.33
C GLY A 26 13.27 -0.03 4.04
N MET A 27 12.70 0.15 5.23
CA MET A 27 12.00 -0.94 5.93
C MET A 27 10.77 -1.41 5.15
N THR A 28 9.97 -0.49 4.60
CA THR A 28 8.80 -0.85 3.79
C THR A 28 9.23 -1.64 2.56
N ALA A 29 10.28 -1.19 1.85
CA ALA A 29 10.81 -1.89 0.67
C ALA A 29 11.23 -3.33 1.00
N VAL A 30 11.97 -3.53 2.09
CA VAL A 30 12.44 -4.87 2.50
C VAL A 30 11.27 -5.78 2.88
N ILE A 31 10.30 -5.29 3.64
CA ILE A 31 9.16 -6.09 4.08
C ILE A 31 8.25 -6.42 2.89
N PHE A 32 8.00 -5.45 2.01
CA PHE A 32 7.15 -5.65 0.84
C PHE A 32 7.80 -6.62 -0.15
N LEU A 33 9.10 -6.44 -0.47
CA LEU A 33 9.87 -7.38 -1.29
C LEU A 33 9.86 -8.81 -0.71
N GLY A 34 10.01 -8.94 0.61
CA GLY A 34 9.88 -10.24 1.26
C GLY A 34 8.49 -10.87 1.10
N GLY A 35 7.46 -10.05 1.02
CA GLY A 35 6.09 -10.47 0.70
C GLY A 35 5.96 -10.90 -0.76
N LEU A 36 6.49 -10.12 -1.70
CA LEU A 36 6.46 -10.39 -3.15
C LEU A 36 7.04 -11.78 -3.45
N PHE A 37 8.22 -12.10 -2.91
CA PHE A 37 8.82 -13.43 -3.06
C PHE A 37 7.94 -14.60 -2.60
N ILE A 38 6.99 -14.37 -1.68
CA ILE A 38 6.06 -15.40 -1.23
C ILE A 38 4.87 -15.50 -2.17
N THR A 39 4.31 -14.36 -2.58
CA THR A 39 3.05 -14.33 -3.32
C THR A 39 3.24 -14.51 -4.82
N GLU A 40 4.34 -14.02 -5.40
CA GLU A 40 4.71 -14.23 -6.81
C GLU A 40 5.17 -15.65 -7.09
N ALA A 41 5.55 -16.41 -6.06
CA ALA A 41 5.79 -17.85 -6.20
C ALA A 41 4.55 -18.64 -6.67
N VAL A 42 3.35 -18.05 -6.58
CA VAL A 42 2.10 -18.61 -7.12
C VAL A 42 2.03 -18.48 -8.65
N GLY A 43 2.84 -17.61 -9.23
CA GLY A 43 2.84 -17.26 -10.65
C GLY A 43 1.70 -16.31 -11.02
N GLU A 44 1.79 -15.82 -12.24
CA GLU A 44 0.86 -14.83 -12.80
C GLU A 44 -0.28 -15.53 -13.55
N ILE A 45 -1.46 -14.92 -13.52
CA ILE A 45 -2.60 -15.34 -14.35
C ILE A 45 -2.55 -14.50 -15.63
N PRO A 46 -2.47 -15.11 -16.83
CA PRO A 46 -2.51 -14.35 -18.08
C PRO A 46 -3.78 -13.47 -18.17
N PRO A 47 -3.68 -12.25 -18.72
CA PRO A 47 -2.58 -11.72 -19.51
C PRO A 47 -1.43 -11.07 -18.72
N ASP A 48 -1.67 -10.66 -17.47
CA ASP A 48 -0.73 -9.94 -16.59
C ASP A 48 -1.46 -9.62 -15.27
N ILE A 49 -1.84 -10.67 -14.52
CA ILE A 49 -2.61 -10.53 -13.26
C ILE A 49 -1.84 -11.24 -12.17
N ASP A 50 -1.38 -10.45 -11.20
CA ASP A 50 -0.41 -10.88 -10.22
C ASP A 50 -1.01 -10.93 -8.83
N PHE A 51 -0.28 -11.58 -7.95
CA PHE A 51 -0.60 -11.67 -6.54
C PHE A 51 0.42 -10.86 -5.76
N LYS A 52 0.14 -9.56 -5.56
CA LYS A 52 1.02 -8.67 -4.80
C LYS A 52 0.43 -8.30 -3.43
N PRO A 53 1.19 -8.39 -2.32
CA PRO A 53 0.69 -8.32 -0.95
C PRO A 53 0.51 -6.88 -0.47
N PHE A 54 -0.33 -6.10 -1.16
CA PHE A 54 -0.51 -4.66 -0.92
C PHE A 54 -0.90 -4.33 0.53
N PHE A 55 -1.57 -5.25 1.23
CA PHE A 55 -1.90 -5.09 2.65
C PHE A 55 -0.70 -4.80 3.54
N ILE A 56 0.50 -5.25 3.17
CA ILE A 56 1.73 -4.97 3.92
C ILE A 56 1.98 -3.46 3.94
N VAL A 57 1.97 -2.84 2.77
CA VAL A 57 2.20 -1.40 2.62
C VAL A 57 1.06 -0.62 3.27
N TYR A 58 -0.18 -1.03 3.02
CA TYR A 58 -1.36 -0.41 3.63
C TYR A 58 -1.37 -0.48 5.16
N ALA A 59 -0.96 -1.60 5.75
CA ALA A 59 -0.88 -1.74 7.20
C ALA A 59 0.17 -0.80 7.79
N ILE A 60 1.36 -0.68 7.17
CA ILE A 60 2.39 0.27 7.60
C ILE A 60 1.86 1.70 7.45
N MET A 61 1.20 2.03 6.34
CA MET A 61 0.60 3.33 6.09
C MET A 61 -0.44 3.71 7.15
N PHE A 62 -1.25 2.75 7.56
CA PHE A 62 -2.26 2.98 8.59
C PHE A 62 -1.64 3.44 9.92
N PHE A 63 -0.44 2.98 10.28
CA PHE A 63 0.21 3.31 11.54
C PHE A 63 1.15 4.52 11.49
N VAL A 64 1.32 5.16 10.34
CA VAL A 64 2.13 6.38 10.21
C VAL A 64 1.22 7.60 10.00
N PRO A 65 1.64 8.80 10.46
CA PRO A 65 0.82 9.98 10.26
C PRO A 65 0.78 10.39 8.79
N TRP A 66 -0.36 10.93 8.39
CA TRP A 66 -0.57 11.45 7.04
C TRP A 66 0.43 12.57 6.70
N GLY A 67 1.17 12.39 5.61
CA GLY A 67 2.14 13.37 5.15
C GLY A 67 3.36 12.75 4.47
N THR A 68 4.52 13.36 4.69
CA THR A 68 5.81 12.85 4.22
C THR A 68 6.14 11.43 4.71
N PRO A 69 5.72 10.96 5.91
CA PRO A 69 5.89 9.55 6.28
C PRO A 69 5.10 8.61 5.40
N THR A 70 3.81 8.91 5.14
CA THR A 70 2.98 8.12 4.21
C THR A 70 3.59 8.05 2.82
N ILE A 71 4.08 9.18 2.28
CA ILE A 71 4.76 9.20 0.98
C ILE A 71 6.02 8.34 1.02
N SER A 72 6.78 8.36 2.13
CA SER A 72 7.98 7.55 2.27
C SER A 72 7.67 6.05 2.31
N VAL A 73 6.58 5.65 2.96
CA VAL A 73 6.05 4.27 2.89
C VAL A 73 5.66 3.92 1.45
N ALA A 74 4.98 4.82 0.73
CA ALA A 74 4.62 4.61 -0.67
C ALA A 74 5.84 4.39 -1.58
N VAL A 75 6.86 5.24 -1.41
CA VAL A 75 8.16 5.11 -2.10
C VAL A 75 8.84 3.81 -1.73
N GLY A 76 8.81 3.42 -0.46
CA GLY A 76 9.33 2.12 -0.02
C GLY A 76 8.63 0.95 -0.71
N GLY A 77 7.30 0.96 -0.79
CA GLY A 77 6.53 -0.07 -1.51
C GLY A 77 6.93 -0.16 -2.99
N GLY A 78 6.96 0.98 -3.69
CA GLY A 78 7.39 1.00 -5.09
C GLY A 78 8.86 0.60 -5.32
N LEU A 79 9.76 0.94 -4.40
CA LEU A 79 11.15 0.47 -4.45
C LEU A 79 11.27 -1.04 -4.18
N GLY A 80 10.42 -1.57 -3.30
CA GLY A 80 10.33 -3.01 -3.04
C GLY A 80 10.01 -3.78 -4.31
N GLU A 81 8.98 -3.34 -5.03
CA GLU A 81 8.62 -3.87 -6.36
C GLU A 81 9.79 -3.72 -7.34
N ALA A 82 10.29 -2.51 -7.56
CA ALA A 82 11.31 -2.27 -8.58
C ALA A 82 12.60 -3.08 -8.34
N ILE A 83 12.90 -3.45 -7.09
CA ILE A 83 14.00 -4.37 -6.78
C ILE A 83 13.62 -5.82 -7.13
N GLY A 84 12.39 -6.23 -6.85
CA GLY A 84 11.81 -7.50 -7.31
C GLY A 84 11.93 -7.65 -8.83
N ASP A 85 11.43 -6.68 -9.60
CA ASP A 85 11.47 -6.69 -11.07
C ASP A 85 12.91 -6.84 -11.58
N VAL A 86 13.89 -6.16 -10.97
CA VAL A 86 15.30 -6.29 -11.32
C VAL A 86 15.83 -7.71 -11.09
N ILE A 87 15.34 -8.40 -10.06
CA ILE A 87 15.74 -9.78 -9.73
C ILE A 87 15.11 -10.78 -10.70
N GLU A 88 13.85 -10.56 -11.10
CA GLU A 88 13.10 -11.45 -11.97
C GLU A 88 13.45 -11.25 -13.46
N GLY A 89 13.88 -10.04 -13.82
CA GLY A 89 14.48 -9.72 -15.10
C GLY A 89 13.86 -8.52 -15.80
N TYR A 90 13.97 -7.32 -15.19
CA TYR A 90 13.63 -5.98 -15.69
C TYR A 90 12.59 -5.90 -16.81
N GLU A 91 11.42 -5.37 -16.48
CA GLU A 91 10.34 -5.20 -17.44
C GLU A 91 10.36 -3.78 -18.04
N VAL A 92 9.82 -3.63 -19.25
CA VAL A 92 9.96 -2.36 -19.98
C VAL A 92 9.05 -1.28 -19.39
N ASP A 93 8.03 -1.68 -18.63
CA ASP A 93 7.04 -0.85 -17.96
C ASP A 93 7.36 -0.52 -16.50
N ASP A 94 8.50 -0.95 -15.96
CA ASP A 94 9.00 -0.60 -14.61
C ASP A 94 8.86 0.89 -14.22
N PRO A 95 9.08 1.89 -15.11
CA PRO A 95 8.88 3.29 -14.73
C PRO A 95 7.41 3.66 -14.48
N PHE A 96 6.47 3.03 -15.20
CA PHE A 96 5.03 3.20 -14.99
C PHE A 96 4.58 2.45 -13.74
N GLY A 97 5.13 1.24 -13.52
CA GLY A 97 4.94 0.48 -12.29
C GLY A 97 5.31 1.30 -11.07
N LEU A 98 6.56 1.75 -10.95
CA LEU A 98 7.04 2.55 -9.82
C LEU A 98 6.16 3.80 -9.56
N ALA A 99 5.80 4.54 -10.61
CA ALA A 99 4.93 5.70 -10.48
C ALA A 99 3.52 5.31 -10.00
N GLY A 100 2.96 4.24 -10.55
CA GLY A 100 1.67 3.68 -10.14
C GLY A 100 1.67 3.30 -8.67
N TYR A 101 2.69 2.58 -8.21
CA TYR A 101 2.84 2.18 -6.81
C TYR A 101 2.85 3.37 -5.87
N VAL A 102 3.72 4.35 -6.12
CA VAL A 102 3.83 5.54 -5.27
C VAL A 102 2.50 6.30 -5.23
N VAL A 103 1.86 6.53 -6.37
CA VAL A 103 0.60 7.29 -6.43
C VAL A 103 -0.55 6.52 -5.79
N GLY A 104 -0.75 5.25 -6.16
CA GLY A 104 -1.85 4.42 -5.65
C GLY A 104 -1.75 4.19 -4.14
N PHE A 105 -0.56 3.89 -3.62
CA PHE A 105 -0.34 3.77 -2.18
C PHE A 105 -0.54 5.11 -1.47
N THR A 106 -0.06 6.22 -2.02
CA THR A 106 -0.30 7.54 -1.42
C THR A 106 -1.79 7.88 -1.36
N VAL A 107 -2.57 7.55 -2.40
CA VAL A 107 -4.03 7.71 -2.40
C VAL A 107 -4.69 6.85 -1.33
N ALA A 108 -4.28 5.59 -1.17
CA ALA A 108 -4.79 4.73 -0.10
C ALA A 108 -4.50 5.33 1.28
N GLY A 109 -3.26 5.76 1.53
CA GLY A 109 -2.87 6.42 2.78
C GLY A 109 -3.66 7.71 3.05
N TYR A 110 -3.96 8.49 2.01
CA TYR A 110 -4.82 9.67 2.14
C TYR A 110 -6.23 9.31 2.59
N LEU A 111 -6.80 8.24 2.01
CA LEU A 111 -8.15 7.78 2.35
C LEU A 111 -8.21 7.19 3.78
N MET A 112 -7.12 6.57 4.25
CA MET A 112 -7.02 5.98 5.60
C MET A 112 -6.62 6.98 6.70
N LYS A 113 -6.30 8.24 6.36
CA LYS A 113 -5.68 9.20 7.30
C LYS A 113 -6.49 9.45 8.58
N ASP A 114 -7.81 9.38 8.46
CA ASP A 114 -8.75 9.61 9.57
C ASP A 114 -9.45 8.32 10.02
N ALA A 115 -9.10 7.16 9.44
CA ALA A 115 -9.70 5.88 9.78
C ALA A 115 -9.27 5.40 11.17
N GLU A 116 -10.18 4.73 11.87
CA GLU A 116 -9.89 3.93 13.06
C GLU A 116 -9.82 2.44 12.67
N GLY A 117 -9.23 1.57 13.50
CA GLY A 117 -9.02 0.18 13.09
C GLY A 117 -10.31 -0.65 12.95
N ASP A 118 -11.43 -0.18 13.50
CA ASP A 118 -12.77 -0.74 13.30
C ASP A 118 -13.54 -0.10 12.12
N ASP A 119 -12.97 0.90 11.45
CA ASP A 119 -13.53 1.52 10.23
C ASP A 119 -13.23 0.68 8.98
N TYR A 120 -13.84 -0.51 8.96
CA TYR A 120 -13.65 -1.49 7.87
C TYR A 120 -14.09 -0.96 6.51
N VAL A 121 -15.04 -0.01 6.47
CA VAL A 121 -15.53 0.58 5.22
C VAL A 121 -14.45 1.46 4.62
N THR A 122 -13.87 2.38 5.40
CA THR A 122 -12.79 3.25 4.91
C THR A 122 -11.56 2.46 4.53
N LEU A 123 -11.17 1.46 5.35
CA LEU A 123 -10.04 0.57 5.03
C LEU A 123 -10.27 -0.20 3.72
N SER A 124 -11.48 -0.70 3.49
CA SER A 124 -11.84 -1.41 2.25
C SER A 124 -11.80 -0.49 1.03
N ILE A 125 -12.40 0.70 1.14
CA ILE A 125 -12.41 1.69 0.05
C ILE A 125 -10.97 2.09 -0.29
N ALA A 126 -10.16 2.39 0.72
CA ALA A 126 -8.78 2.81 0.50
C ALA A 126 -7.94 1.72 -0.17
N ALA A 127 -8.08 0.46 0.24
CA ALA A 127 -7.36 -0.66 -0.37
C ALA A 127 -7.74 -0.87 -1.84
N VAL A 128 -9.05 -0.84 -2.16
CA VAL A 128 -9.55 -1.03 -3.53
C VAL A 128 -9.20 0.15 -4.43
N VAL A 129 -9.42 1.38 -3.95
CA VAL A 129 -9.12 2.60 -4.73
C VAL A 129 -7.62 2.76 -4.94
N GLY A 130 -6.80 2.46 -3.93
CA GLY A 130 -5.34 2.49 -4.06
C GLY A 130 -4.84 1.53 -5.13
N ALA A 131 -5.32 0.28 -5.11
CA ALA A 131 -4.97 -0.72 -6.11
C ALA A 131 -5.47 -0.32 -7.51
N LEU A 132 -6.70 0.18 -7.63
CA LEU A 132 -7.23 0.67 -8.89
C LEU A 132 -6.38 1.81 -9.46
N VAL A 133 -6.00 2.79 -8.63
CA VAL A 133 -5.17 3.92 -9.09
C VAL A 133 -3.78 3.45 -9.50
N GLN A 134 -3.18 2.53 -8.76
CA GLN A 134 -1.88 1.95 -9.10
C GLN A 134 -1.93 1.29 -10.47
N ILE A 135 -2.87 0.36 -10.70
CA ILE A 135 -2.92 -0.39 -11.96
C ILE A 135 -3.41 0.45 -13.14
N LEU A 136 -4.22 1.49 -12.91
CA LEU A 136 -4.59 2.45 -13.96
C LEU A 136 -3.36 3.21 -14.49
N ILE A 137 -2.28 3.32 -13.73
CA ILE A 137 -1.06 3.99 -14.13
C ILE A 137 -0.07 2.96 -14.71
N GLU A 138 0.18 1.86 -14.00
CA GLU A 138 1.06 0.79 -14.45
C GLU A 138 0.59 0.16 -15.76
N GLY A 139 -0.69 -0.20 -15.86
CA GLY A 139 -1.26 -0.78 -17.07
C GLY A 139 -1.20 0.15 -18.30
N LEU A 140 -0.92 1.44 -18.15
CA LEU A 140 -0.60 2.29 -19.31
C LEU A 140 0.68 1.82 -20.01
N GLY A 141 1.61 1.18 -19.31
CA GLY A 141 2.77 0.50 -19.89
C GLY A 141 2.34 -0.52 -20.94
N ILE A 142 1.38 -1.37 -20.60
CA ILE A 142 0.82 -2.38 -21.52
C ILE A 142 0.25 -1.75 -22.80
N LEU A 143 -0.44 -0.61 -22.69
CA LEU A 143 -0.99 0.10 -23.85
C LEU A 143 0.06 0.85 -24.67
N VAL A 144 0.96 1.58 -24.00
CA VAL A 144 1.85 2.56 -24.63
C VAL A 144 3.17 1.92 -25.07
N ILE A 145 3.63 0.89 -24.38
CA ILE A 145 4.90 0.21 -24.60
C ILE A 145 4.67 -1.11 -25.33
N SER A 146 3.88 -2.02 -24.75
CA SER A 146 3.65 -3.36 -25.30
C SER A 146 2.71 -3.34 -26.51
N GLY A 147 1.92 -2.27 -26.68
CA GLY A 147 1.02 -2.09 -27.82
C GLY A 147 -0.21 -3.00 -27.78
N GLU A 148 -0.59 -3.46 -26.59
CA GLU A 148 -1.71 -4.36 -26.38
C GLU A 148 -3.07 -3.67 -26.56
N SER A 149 -4.12 -4.48 -26.69
CA SER A 149 -5.48 -3.97 -26.89
C SER A 149 -6.07 -3.34 -25.63
N LEU A 150 -7.02 -2.40 -25.80
CA LEU A 150 -7.76 -1.80 -24.69
C LEU A 150 -8.54 -2.85 -23.86
N SER A 151 -8.97 -3.96 -24.49
CA SER A 151 -9.60 -5.08 -23.80
C SER A 151 -8.64 -5.79 -22.85
N VAL A 152 -7.38 -6.00 -23.25
CA VAL A 152 -6.35 -6.61 -22.39
C VAL A 152 -6.07 -5.70 -21.21
N TYR A 153 -5.85 -4.41 -21.45
CA TYR A 153 -5.69 -3.41 -20.39
C TYR A 153 -6.85 -3.41 -19.39
N ALA A 154 -8.10 -3.44 -19.87
CA ALA A 154 -9.27 -3.48 -18.99
C ALA A 154 -9.32 -4.76 -18.14
N THR A 155 -8.90 -5.90 -18.70
CA THR A 155 -8.78 -7.17 -17.96
C THR A 155 -7.69 -7.11 -16.89
N VAL A 156 -6.52 -6.56 -17.21
CA VAL A 156 -5.41 -6.36 -16.26
C VAL A 156 -5.83 -5.44 -15.12
N VAL A 157 -6.40 -4.27 -15.44
CA VAL A 157 -6.90 -3.32 -14.44
C VAL A 157 -7.93 -3.97 -13.52
N ALA A 158 -8.89 -4.71 -14.07
CA ALA A 158 -9.90 -5.38 -13.26
C ALA A 158 -9.31 -6.52 -12.41
N GLY A 159 -8.44 -7.35 -13.00
CA GLY A 159 -7.78 -8.48 -12.34
C GLY A 159 -6.94 -8.03 -11.17
N ASN A 160 -6.01 -7.09 -11.40
CA ASN A 160 -5.11 -6.56 -10.37
C ASN A 160 -5.84 -5.70 -9.33
N THR A 161 -6.92 -5.00 -9.70
CA THR A 161 -7.77 -4.35 -8.66
C THR A 161 -8.37 -5.38 -7.70
N VAL A 162 -8.74 -6.57 -8.21
CA VAL A 162 -9.27 -7.66 -7.37
C VAL A 162 -8.14 -8.31 -6.56
N THR A 163 -7.04 -8.70 -7.18
CA THR A 163 -5.97 -9.41 -6.46
C THR A 163 -5.26 -8.47 -5.48
N HIS A 164 -4.82 -7.29 -5.91
CA HIS A 164 -4.08 -6.33 -5.07
C HIS A 164 -5.00 -5.60 -4.10
N GLY A 165 -6.20 -5.19 -4.54
CA GLY A 165 -7.11 -4.38 -3.72
C GLY A 165 -7.97 -5.19 -2.77
N ILE A 166 -8.42 -6.38 -3.16
CA ILE A 166 -9.35 -7.21 -2.38
C ILE A 166 -8.62 -8.39 -1.74
N VAL A 167 -8.10 -9.31 -2.55
CA VAL A 167 -7.58 -10.60 -2.08
C VAL A 167 -6.36 -10.42 -1.19
N LEU A 168 -5.40 -9.63 -1.65
CA LEU A 168 -4.15 -9.31 -0.98
C LEU A 168 -4.08 -7.86 -0.49
N GLY A 169 -5.21 -7.16 -0.53
CA GLY A 169 -5.40 -5.82 0.01
C GLY A 169 -6.30 -5.88 1.24
N LEU A 170 -7.59 -5.60 1.06
CA LEU A 170 -8.52 -5.43 2.18
C LEU A 170 -8.68 -6.66 3.07
N ILE A 171 -8.74 -7.88 2.49
CA ILE A 171 -9.01 -9.13 3.24
C ILE A 171 -7.95 -9.36 4.32
N PRO A 172 -6.64 -9.32 4.00
CA PRO A 172 -5.60 -9.42 5.03
C PRO A 172 -5.35 -8.09 5.78
N LEU A 173 -5.65 -6.93 5.19
CA LEU A 173 -5.45 -5.63 5.85
C LEU A 173 -6.27 -5.49 7.12
N ILE A 174 -7.59 -5.74 7.05
CA ILE A 174 -8.52 -5.55 8.17
C ILE A 174 -8.07 -6.33 9.43
N PRO A 175 -7.85 -7.65 9.39
CA PRO A 175 -7.39 -8.39 10.55
C PRO A 175 -5.98 -8.00 10.98
N THR A 176 -5.11 -7.57 10.06
CA THR A 176 -3.76 -7.10 10.39
C THR A 176 -3.80 -5.81 11.19
N VAL A 177 -4.56 -4.81 10.73
CA VAL A 177 -4.76 -3.54 11.44
C VAL A 177 -5.37 -3.80 12.80
N ALA A 178 -6.47 -4.56 12.87
CA ALA A 178 -7.12 -4.89 14.13
C ALA A 178 -6.19 -5.62 15.12
N ALA A 179 -5.28 -6.48 14.63
CA ALA A 179 -4.33 -7.21 15.48
C ALA A 179 -3.17 -6.33 15.99
N LEU A 180 -2.82 -5.28 15.26
CA LEU A 180 -1.67 -4.40 15.54
C LEU A 180 -2.06 -3.11 16.25
N GLU A 181 -3.31 -2.66 16.10
CA GLU A 181 -3.85 -1.49 16.78
C GLU A 181 -3.73 -1.62 18.30
N GLY A 182 -3.39 -0.52 18.96
CA GLY A 182 -3.03 -0.49 20.38
C GLY A 182 -1.69 -1.15 20.74
N ARG A 183 -1.18 -2.13 19.97
CA ARG A 183 0.17 -2.70 20.18
C ARG A 183 1.23 -1.75 19.66
N VAL A 184 1.07 -1.31 18.41
CA VAL A 184 1.99 -0.38 17.75
C VAL A 184 2.00 0.96 18.47
N GLU A 185 0.83 1.50 18.83
CA GLU A 185 0.69 2.73 19.62
C GLU A 185 1.50 2.66 20.93
N ARG A 186 1.38 1.57 21.69
CA ARG A 186 2.16 1.34 22.92
C ARG A 186 3.66 1.35 22.68
N PHE A 187 4.12 0.72 21.60
CA PHE A 187 5.54 0.71 21.25
C PHE A 187 6.05 2.09 20.82
N MET A 188 5.19 2.89 20.18
CA MET A 188 5.48 4.27 19.76
C MET A 188 5.37 5.29 20.90
N GLY A 189 4.99 4.85 22.10
CA GLY A 189 4.83 5.73 23.27
C GLY A 189 3.55 6.56 23.23
N GLU A 190 2.63 6.25 22.32
CA GLU A 190 1.27 6.79 22.31
C GLU A 190 0.44 5.99 23.32
N ALA A 191 -0.33 6.69 24.17
CA ALA A 191 -1.12 6.02 25.20
C ALA A 191 -2.09 5.04 24.53
N ALA A 192 -1.98 3.75 24.85
CA ALA A 192 -2.88 2.72 24.35
C ALA A 192 -4.32 3.19 24.56
N LYS A 193 -5.12 3.27 23.49
CA LYS A 193 -6.56 3.45 23.65
C LYS A 193 -7.05 2.28 24.53
N SER A 194 -7.48 2.62 25.74
CA SER A 194 -8.07 1.69 26.69
C SER A 194 -9.26 1.02 26.03
N THR A 195 -9.16 -0.26 25.74
CA THR A 195 -10.32 -1.16 25.62
C THR A 195 -11.07 -1.11 26.94
N ALA A 196 -12.13 -0.31 27.00
CA ALA A 196 -13.14 -0.41 28.04
C ALA A 196 -14.26 -1.29 27.50
N ASP A 197 -14.37 -2.47 28.11
CA ASP A 197 -15.48 -3.44 28.17
C ASP A 197 -16.70 -3.24 27.25
#